data_AF-A0A6P8YLE9-F1
#
_entry.id   AF-A0A6P8YLE9-F1
#
_cell.length_a   1.000
_cell.length_b   1.000
_cell.length_c   1.000
_cell.angle_alpha   90.00
_cell.angle_beta   90.00
_cell.angle_gamma   90.00
#
_symmetry.space_group_name_H-M   'P 1'
#
loop_
_entity.id
_entity.type
_entity.pdbx_description
1 polymer ?
#
loop_
_entity_poly.entity_id
_entity_poly.type
_entity_poly.pdbx_seq_one_letter_code
_entity_poly.pdbx_strand_id
1 'polypeptide(L)'
;MTNVWCHADPAWALDVLRSAAPTLEELDLNNPREEHLLAAYEMPVLRRMAVLCADGALDAQPPALPALPRGVLKWLRVLGLPRATLASLLRAHSASLETLWLYVGTPGAGPWPVGCDDLDALLGQCGLRVSRVVLGRWFASHSESACRAQVSAVRRVLPAATVQCDMCVWKVL
;
A
#
# COMPACT_ATOMS: atom_id res chain seq x y z
N MET A 1 -9.75 -9.39 11.72
CA MET A 1 -8.35 -9.18 11.30
C MET A 1 -7.51 -10.44 11.52
N THR A 2 -7.05 -11.07 10.44
CA THR A 2 -6.13 -12.23 10.50
C THR A 2 -4.70 -11.77 10.19
N ASN A 3 -3.74 -12.13 11.05
CA ASN A 3 -2.34 -11.71 10.92
C ASN A 3 -1.45 -12.90 10.50
N VAL A 4 -0.95 -12.91 9.26
CA VAL A 4 -0.20 -14.04 8.68
C VAL A 4 1.27 -13.67 8.49
N TRP A 5 2.16 -14.50 9.05
CA TRP A 5 3.60 -14.36 8.95
C TRP A 5 4.13 -15.26 7.84
N CYS A 6 4.12 -14.76 6.60
CA CYS A 6 4.30 -15.57 5.40
C CYS A 6 5.73 -16.12 5.24
N HIS A 7 6.72 -15.53 5.90
CA HIS A 7 8.12 -15.96 5.81
C HIS A 7 8.48 -17.06 6.82
N ALA A 8 7.67 -17.28 7.87
CA ALA A 8 7.96 -18.28 8.89
C ALA A 8 7.72 -19.71 8.36
N ASP A 9 6.62 -19.90 7.64
CA ASP A 9 6.30 -21.09 6.88
C ASP A 9 5.47 -20.68 5.64
N PRO A 10 6.12 -20.46 4.48
CA PRO A 10 5.44 -19.99 3.27
C PRO A 10 4.35 -20.93 2.76
N ALA A 11 4.57 -22.24 2.83
CA ALA A 11 3.61 -23.21 2.33
C ALA A 11 2.35 -23.24 3.21
N TRP A 12 2.55 -23.30 4.53
CA TRP A 12 1.44 -23.26 5.48
C TRP A 12 0.66 -21.95 5.40
N ALA A 13 1.35 -20.80 5.29
CA ALA A 13 0.71 -19.51 5.15
C ALA A 13 -0.18 -19.43 3.89
N LEU A 14 0.31 -19.96 2.77
CA LEU A 14 -0.46 -20.00 1.52
C LEU A 14 -1.72 -20.88 1.66
N ASP A 15 -1.62 -22.05 2.31
CA ASP A 15 -2.77 -22.94 2.53
C ASP A 15 -3.82 -22.28 3.43
N VAL A 16 -3.39 -21.58 4.49
CA VAL A 16 -4.29 -20.79 5.34
C VAL A 16 -5.01 -19.71 4.54
N LEU A 17 -4.29 -18.94 3.71
CA LEU A 17 -4.88 -17.90 2.87
C LEU A 17 -5.93 -18.48 1.91
N ARG A 18 -5.61 -19.59 1.23
CA ARG A 18 -6.54 -20.25 0.30
C ARG A 18 -7.78 -20.79 1.02
N SER A 19 -7.61 -21.40 2.19
CA SER A 19 -8.72 -21.92 2.97
C SER A 19 -9.65 -20.83 3.48
N ALA A 20 -9.11 -19.66 3.84
CA ALA A 20 -9.88 -18.54 4.37
C ALA A 20 -10.45 -17.61 3.28
N ALA A 21 -9.95 -17.69 2.05
CA ALA A 21 -10.26 -16.77 0.96
C ALA A 21 -11.76 -16.46 0.76
N PRO A 22 -12.70 -17.43 0.84
CA PRO A 22 -14.12 -17.16 0.56
C PRO A 22 -14.80 -16.23 1.57
N THR A 23 -14.28 -16.15 2.80
CA THR A 23 -14.96 -15.46 3.92
C THR A 23 -14.10 -14.36 4.55
N LEU A 24 -12.82 -14.24 4.19
CA LEU A 24 -11.90 -13.31 4.84
C LEU A 24 -12.10 -11.87 4.36
N GLU A 25 -12.56 -11.00 5.26
CA GLU A 25 -12.76 -9.58 4.96
C GLU A 25 -11.55 -8.69 5.34
N GLU A 26 -10.71 -9.16 6.26
CA GLU A 26 -9.59 -8.39 6.81
C GLU A 26 -8.32 -9.23 6.95
N LEU A 27 -7.23 -8.78 6.31
CA LEU A 27 -5.98 -9.52 6.25
C LEU A 27 -4.76 -8.61 6.46
N ASP A 28 -3.86 -9.06 7.33
CA ASP A 28 -2.53 -8.49 7.51
C ASP A 28 -1.48 -9.53 7.05
N LEU A 29 -0.70 -9.19 6.02
CA LEU A 29 0.38 -10.00 5.46
C LEU A 29 1.74 -9.45 5.90
N ASN A 30 2.56 -10.27 6.56
CA ASN A 30 3.93 -9.91 6.94
C ASN A 30 4.94 -10.74 6.14
N ASN A 31 5.79 -10.02 5.40
CA ASN A 31 6.77 -10.50 4.45
C ASN A 31 6.19 -11.53 3.45
N PRO A 32 5.12 -11.18 2.72
CA PRO A 32 4.54 -12.09 1.73
C PRO A 32 5.50 -12.34 0.56
N ARG A 33 5.34 -13.53 -0.04
CA ARG A 33 5.88 -13.85 -1.37
C ARG A 33 4.81 -13.57 -2.43
N GLU A 34 5.18 -13.66 -3.71
CA GLU A 34 4.25 -13.44 -4.84
C GLU A 34 2.97 -14.26 -4.72
N GLU A 35 3.07 -15.55 -4.43
CA GLU A 35 1.92 -16.46 -4.28
C GLU A 35 0.95 -16.04 -3.15
N HIS A 36 1.45 -15.43 -2.08
CA HIS A 36 0.62 -14.93 -0.97
C HIS A 36 -0.14 -13.67 -1.39
N LEU A 37 0.51 -12.77 -2.14
CA LEU A 37 -0.15 -11.59 -2.69
C LEU A 37 -1.20 -11.97 -3.72
N LEU A 38 -0.92 -12.95 -4.58
CA LEU A 38 -1.89 -13.49 -5.54
C LEU A 38 -3.10 -14.12 -4.82
N ALA A 39 -2.86 -14.95 -3.80
CA ALA A 39 -3.94 -15.55 -3.02
C ALA A 39 -4.83 -14.48 -2.35
N ALA A 40 -4.23 -13.44 -1.76
CA ALA A 40 -4.98 -12.33 -1.18
C ALA A 40 -5.74 -11.50 -2.23
N TYR A 41 -5.12 -11.27 -3.39
CA TYR A 41 -5.72 -10.56 -4.51
C TYR A 41 -6.95 -11.28 -5.09
N GLU A 42 -7.02 -12.60 -4.98
CA GLU A 42 -8.16 -13.41 -5.43
C GLU A 42 -9.31 -13.51 -4.42
N MET A 43 -9.18 -12.94 -3.22
CA MET A 43 -10.21 -13.02 -2.18
C MET A 43 -11.43 -12.15 -2.54
N PRO A 44 -12.62 -12.76 -2.75
CA PRO A 44 -13.78 -12.05 -3.31
C PRO A 44 -14.38 -11.01 -2.35
N VAL A 45 -14.22 -11.21 -1.03
CA VAL A 45 -14.84 -10.40 0.01
C VAL A 45 -13.84 -9.56 0.82
N LEU A 46 -12.55 -9.55 0.42
CA LEU A 46 -11.51 -8.82 1.15
C LEU A 46 -11.75 -7.30 1.04
N ARG A 47 -11.98 -6.65 2.19
CA ARG A 47 -12.28 -5.22 2.32
C ARG A 47 -11.12 -4.43 2.89
N ARG A 48 -10.30 -5.05 3.74
CA ARG A 48 -9.16 -4.39 4.39
C ARG A 48 -7.92 -5.26 4.26
N MET A 49 -6.83 -4.66 3.78
CA MET A 49 -5.55 -5.34 3.67
C MET A 49 -4.42 -4.49 4.22
N ALA A 50 -3.57 -5.05 5.06
CA ALA A 50 -2.27 -4.51 5.38
C ALA A 50 -1.16 -5.41 4.82
N VAL A 51 -0.14 -4.82 4.23
CA VAL A 51 1.03 -5.51 3.70
C VAL A 51 2.29 -4.88 4.28
N LEU A 52 3.08 -5.69 4.98
CA LEU A 52 4.39 -5.35 5.51
C LEU A 52 5.44 -6.17 4.76
N CYS A 53 6.38 -5.53 4.07
CA CYS A 53 7.48 -6.18 3.36
C CYS A 53 8.81 -5.61 3.88
N ALA A 54 9.35 -6.22 4.93
CA ALA A 54 10.58 -5.78 5.59
C ALA A 54 11.81 -6.65 5.23
N ASP A 55 11.62 -7.82 4.62
CA ASP A 55 12.69 -8.78 4.32
C ASP A 55 13.28 -8.65 2.90
N GLY A 56 12.79 -7.71 2.08
CA GLY A 56 13.26 -7.48 0.71
C GLY A 56 12.95 -8.62 -0.27
N ALA A 57 12.14 -9.61 0.13
CA ALA A 57 11.85 -10.80 -0.68
C ALA A 57 11.30 -10.51 -2.07
N LEU A 58 10.52 -9.44 -2.20
CA LEU A 58 9.83 -9.06 -3.43
C LEU A 58 10.66 -8.10 -4.30
N ASP A 59 11.80 -7.61 -3.83
CA ASP A 59 12.61 -6.63 -4.58
C ASP A 59 13.35 -7.29 -5.76
N ALA A 60 13.76 -8.55 -5.62
CA ALA A 60 14.48 -9.29 -6.65
C ALA A 60 13.62 -9.52 -7.90
N GLN A 61 12.32 -9.80 -7.70
CA GLN A 61 11.36 -10.00 -8.79
C GLN A 61 10.00 -9.44 -8.33
N PRO A 62 9.74 -8.14 -8.57
CA PRO A 62 8.49 -7.50 -8.18
C PRO A 62 7.31 -8.13 -8.91
N PRO A 63 6.35 -8.77 -8.21
CA PRO A 63 5.21 -9.36 -8.87
C PRO A 63 4.32 -8.27 -9.47
N ALA A 64 3.87 -8.50 -10.70
CA ALA A 64 2.85 -7.71 -11.37
C ALA A 64 1.50 -8.40 -11.17
N LEU A 65 0.62 -7.80 -10.38
CA LEU A 65 -0.71 -8.34 -10.17
C LEU A 65 -1.56 -8.18 -11.46
N PRO A 66 -2.43 -9.15 -11.78
CA PRO A 66 -3.30 -9.07 -12.94
C PRO A 66 -4.12 -7.77 -12.96
N ALA A 67 -4.38 -7.22 -14.14
CA ALA A 67 -5.09 -5.94 -14.29
C ALA A 67 -6.61 -6.02 -14.05
N LEU A 68 -7.14 -7.21 -13.75
CA LEU A 68 -8.59 -7.39 -13.61
C LEU A 68 -9.07 -6.71 -12.32
N PRO A 69 -10.17 -5.94 -12.34
CA PRO A 69 -10.75 -5.44 -11.11
C PRO A 69 -11.29 -6.63 -10.34
N ARG A 70 -10.58 -7.05 -9.29
CA ARG A 70 -11.00 -8.13 -8.41
C ARG A 70 -11.23 -7.55 -7.02
N GLY A 71 -12.42 -7.82 -6.50
CA GLY A 71 -12.73 -7.57 -5.11
C GLY A 71 -13.29 -6.19 -4.78
N VAL A 72 -13.51 -6.03 -3.48
CA VAL A 72 -14.21 -4.91 -2.85
C VAL A 72 -13.27 -4.18 -1.90
N LEU A 73 -11.95 -4.23 -2.16
CA LEU A 73 -10.94 -3.69 -1.25
C LEU A 73 -11.17 -2.19 -1.07
N LYS A 74 -11.46 -1.80 0.18
CA LYS A 74 -11.78 -0.42 0.58
C LYS A 74 -10.62 0.24 1.30
N TRP A 75 -9.81 -0.54 2.00
CA TRP A 75 -8.73 -0.03 2.82
C TRP A 75 -7.44 -0.80 2.58
N LEU A 76 -6.37 -0.07 2.32
CA LEU A 76 -5.05 -0.63 2.06
C LEU A 76 -3.99 0.09 2.89
N ARG A 77 -3.18 -0.65 3.64
CA ARG A 77 -1.97 -0.17 4.33
C ARG A 77 -0.74 -0.88 3.80
N VAL A 78 0.28 -0.15 3.39
CA VAL A 78 1.49 -0.72 2.78
C VAL A 78 2.75 -0.13 3.40
N LEU A 79 3.66 -1.01 3.82
CA LEU A 79 5.03 -0.69 4.23
C LEU A 79 6.00 -1.60 3.48
N GLY A 80 6.97 -1.00 2.77
CA GLY A 80 8.09 -1.73 2.17
C GLY A 80 7.80 -2.51 0.88
N LEU A 81 6.61 -2.39 0.30
CA LEU A 81 6.29 -3.08 -0.95
C LEU A 81 7.08 -2.47 -2.14
N PRO A 82 7.60 -3.29 -3.08
CA PRO A 82 8.27 -2.77 -4.25
C PRO A 82 7.37 -1.84 -5.06
N ARG A 83 7.96 -0.79 -5.63
CA ARG A 83 7.24 0.28 -6.33
C ARG A 83 6.31 -0.27 -7.44
N ALA A 84 6.81 -1.20 -8.26
CA ALA A 84 6.06 -1.77 -9.37
C ALA A 84 4.86 -2.62 -8.89
N THR A 85 5.06 -3.38 -7.81
CA THR A 85 3.99 -4.17 -7.18
C THR A 85 2.94 -3.28 -6.55
N LEU A 86 3.33 -2.20 -5.86
CA LEU A 86 2.40 -1.20 -5.36
C LEU A 86 1.57 -0.58 -6.49
N ALA A 87 2.21 -0.17 -7.60
CA ALA A 87 1.49 0.40 -8.74
C ALA A 87 0.44 -0.56 -9.30
N SER A 88 0.78 -1.84 -9.43
CA SER A 88 -0.14 -2.87 -9.93
C SER A 88 -1.31 -3.07 -8.97
N LEU A 89 -1.06 -3.15 -7.66
CA LEU A 89 -2.08 -3.27 -6.63
C LEU A 89 -3.03 -2.07 -6.61
N LEU A 90 -2.50 -0.84 -6.69
CA LEU A 90 -3.30 0.38 -6.72
C LEU A 90 -4.18 0.45 -7.97
N ARG A 91 -3.67 0.10 -9.16
CA ARG A 91 -4.47 0.08 -10.39
C ARG A 91 -5.62 -0.92 -10.31
N ALA A 92 -5.36 -2.12 -9.79
CA ALA A 92 -6.36 -3.18 -9.72
C ALA A 92 -7.53 -2.84 -8.77
N HIS A 93 -7.29 -2.04 -7.74
CA HIS A 93 -8.31 -1.58 -6.80
C HIS A 93 -8.66 -0.09 -6.94
N SER A 94 -8.31 0.53 -8.06
CA SER A 94 -8.45 1.98 -8.29
C SER A 94 -9.89 2.50 -8.11
N ALA A 95 -10.87 1.68 -8.47
CA ALA A 95 -12.29 2.00 -8.39
C ALA A 95 -12.93 1.69 -7.02
N SER A 96 -12.37 0.77 -6.24
CA SER A 96 -12.95 0.32 -4.97
C SER A 96 -12.30 0.94 -3.74
N LEU A 97 -11.02 1.30 -3.84
CA LEU A 97 -10.22 1.75 -2.70
C LEU A 97 -10.67 3.13 -2.20
N GLU A 98 -10.99 3.20 -0.92
CA GLU A 98 -11.45 4.43 -0.25
C GLU A 98 -10.34 5.04 0.61
N THR A 99 -9.58 4.21 1.32
CA THR A 99 -8.48 4.64 2.18
C THR A 99 -7.17 3.98 1.81
N LEU A 100 -6.14 4.79 1.64
CA LEU A 100 -4.77 4.35 1.37
C LEU A 100 -3.84 4.86 2.46
N TRP A 101 -3.10 3.97 3.10
CA TRP A 101 -2.04 4.29 4.04
C TRP A 101 -0.70 3.80 3.48
N LEU A 102 0.20 4.74 3.18
CA LEU A 102 1.51 4.44 2.61
C LEU A 102 2.60 4.86 3.58
N TYR A 103 3.45 3.94 3.98
CA TYR A 103 4.68 4.29 4.69
C TYR A 103 5.79 4.58 3.69
N VAL A 104 6.08 5.87 3.52
CA VAL A 104 7.03 6.41 2.54
C VAL A 104 7.71 7.63 3.14
N GLY A 105 8.98 7.86 2.79
CA GLY A 105 9.68 9.06 3.23
C GLY A 105 9.27 10.32 2.47
N THR A 106 10.19 11.26 2.37
CA THR A 106 10.03 12.48 1.57
C THR A 106 11.01 12.46 0.39
N PRO A 107 10.84 13.36 -0.60
CA PRO A 107 11.84 13.55 -1.64
C PRO A 107 13.27 13.71 -1.09
N GLY A 108 14.26 13.14 -1.79
CA GLY A 108 15.69 13.36 -1.55
C GLY A 108 16.43 12.38 -0.61
N ALA A 109 15.74 11.45 0.07
CA ALA A 109 16.39 10.54 1.03
C ALA A 109 16.39 9.07 0.56
N GLY A 110 17.40 8.65 -0.22
CA GLY A 110 17.62 7.22 -0.50
C GLY A 110 16.64 6.59 -1.51
N PRO A 111 16.70 5.26 -1.67
CA PRO A 111 15.83 4.55 -2.60
C PRO A 111 14.40 4.43 -2.07
N TRP A 112 13.46 4.08 -2.95
CA TRP A 112 12.11 3.71 -2.55
C TRP A 112 12.11 2.60 -1.46
N PRO A 113 11.23 2.66 -0.45
CA PRO A 113 10.25 3.72 -0.14
C PRO A 113 10.81 4.84 0.75
N VAL A 114 12.11 4.81 1.10
CA VAL A 114 12.75 5.83 1.95
C VAL A 114 12.78 7.18 1.23
N GLY A 115 13.09 7.16 -0.06
CA GLY A 115 12.98 8.31 -0.95
C GLY A 115 11.83 8.14 -1.92
N CYS A 116 11.06 9.19 -2.14
CA CYS A 116 9.90 9.15 -3.03
C CYS A 116 9.64 10.52 -3.66
N ASP A 117 10.51 10.88 -4.58
CA ASP A 117 10.49 12.15 -5.32
C ASP A 117 9.27 12.28 -6.25
N ASP A 118 8.70 11.15 -6.67
CA ASP A 118 7.69 11.03 -7.72
C ASP A 118 6.45 10.25 -7.22
N LEU A 119 6.14 10.38 -5.93
CA LEU A 119 4.97 9.74 -5.32
C LEU A 119 3.65 10.21 -5.94
N ASP A 120 3.52 11.50 -6.22
CA ASP A 120 2.34 12.08 -6.88
C ASP A 120 2.18 11.55 -8.31
N ALA A 121 3.28 11.43 -9.06
CA ALA A 121 3.25 10.81 -10.39
C ALA A 121 2.78 9.35 -10.33
N LEU A 122 3.31 8.55 -9.38
CA LEU A 122 2.87 7.17 -9.16
C LEU A 122 1.35 7.10 -8.91
N LEU A 123 0.85 7.90 -7.97
CA LEU A 123 -0.56 7.88 -7.58
C LEU A 123 -1.47 8.39 -8.71
N GLY A 124 -1.06 9.45 -9.41
CA GLY A 124 -1.82 10.01 -10.54
C GLY A 124 -1.98 9.02 -11.70
N GLN A 125 -0.96 8.20 -11.97
CA GLN A 125 -1.00 7.16 -13.01
C GLN A 125 -1.89 5.96 -12.65
N CYS A 126 -2.29 5.82 -11.38
CA CYS A 126 -3.10 4.69 -10.93
C CYS A 126 -4.60 4.92 -11.08
N GLY A 127 -5.05 6.14 -11.42
CA GLY A 127 -6.48 6.44 -11.61
C GLY A 127 -7.34 6.25 -10.35
N LEU A 128 -6.75 6.47 -9.17
CA LEU A 128 -7.36 6.17 -7.87
C LEU A 128 -8.59 7.04 -7.58
N ARG A 129 -9.61 6.44 -6.96
CA ARG A 129 -10.80 7.12 -6.42
C ARG A 129 -10.88 7.09 -4.90
N VAL A 130 -9.72 7.30 -4.26
CA VAL A 130 -9.60 7.31 -2.79
C VAL A 130 -10.17 8.59 -2.19
N SER A 131 -10.78 8.48 -1.01
CA SER A 131 -11.26 9.61 -0.20
C SER A 131 -10.26 10.02 0.87
N ARG A 132 -9.36 9.11 1.27
CA ARG A 132 -8.36 9.36 2.31
C ARG A 132 -7.00 8.76 1.94
N VAL A 133 -5.96 9.59 2.01
CA VAL A 133 -4.56 9.16 1.89
C VAL A 133 -3.82 9.57 3.16
N VAL A 134 -3.20 8.59 3.82
CA VAL A 134 -2.34 8.80 4.97
C VAL A 134 -0.90 8.44 4.59
N LEU A 135 0.00 9.41 4.69
CA LEU A 135 1.41 9.23 4.47
C LEU A 135 2.09 8.98 5.82
N GLY A 136 2.49 7.74 6.05
CA GLY A 136 3.23 7.27 7.21
C GLY A 136 4.73 7.50 7.08
N ARG A 137 5.40 7.90 8.16
CA ARG A 137 6.83 8.31 8.13
C ARG A 137 7.75 7.37 8.90
N TRP A 138 7.45 6.07 8.90
CA TRP A 138 8.24 5.10 9.65
C TRP A 138 9.70 5.10 9.17
N PHE A 139 10.65 5.23 10.11
CA PHE A 139 12.11 5.20 9.92
C PHE A 139 12.70 6.34 9.09
N ALA A 140 11.89 7.31 8.64
CA ALA A 140 12.35 8.47 7.90
C ALA A 140 12.15 9.75 8.72
N SER A 141 13.26 10.37 9.13
CA SER A 141 13.21 11.78 9.50
C SER A 141 12.78 12.59 8.27
N HIS A 142 11.88 13.54 8.47
CA HIS A 142 11.48 14.44 7.40
C HIS A 142 11.38 15.85 7.94
N SER A 143 11.73 16.82 7.10
CA SER A 143 11.46 18.21 7.43
C SER A 143 9.99 18.53 7.24
N GLU A 144 9.50 19.45 8.06
CA GLU A 144 8.14 19.96 8.00
C GLU A 144 7.79 20.50 6.60
N SER A 145 8.74 21.22 5.99
CA SER A 145 8.60 21.79 4.64
C SER A 145 8.54 20.73 3.55
N ALA A 146 9.41 19.71 3.57
CA ALA A 146 9.42 18.64 2.58
C ALA A 146 8.12 17.82 2.64
N CYS A 147 7.64 17.52 3.85
CA CYS A 147 6.37 16.82 4.04
C CYS A 147 5.18 17.63 3.54
N ARG A 148 5.12 18.95 3.83
CA ARG A 148 4.07 19.82 3.27
C ARG A 148 4.10 19.84 1.74
N ALA A 149 5.28 19.97 1.14
CA ALA A 149 5.42 19.98 -0.31
C ALA A 149 4.91 18.67 -0.93
N GLN A 150 5.26 17.51 -0.35
CA GLN A 150 4.78 16.21 -0.80
C GLN A 150 3.26 16.04 -0.62
N VAL A 151 2.71 16.40 0.55
CA VAL A 151 1.25 16.36 0.78
C VAL A 151 0.51 17.22 -0.24
N SER A 152 1.00 18.44 -0.51
CA SER A 152 0.43 19.31 -1.53
C SER A 152 0.54 18.72 -2.93
N ALA A 153 1.66 18.06 -3.28
CA ALA A 153 1.81 17.39 -4.57
C ALA A 153 0.79 16.26 -4.75
N VAL A 154 0.62 15.40 -3.73
CA VAL A 154 -0.38 14.32 -3.76
C VAL A 154 -1.80 14.87 -3.85
N ARG A 155 -2.13 15.97 -3.16
CA ARG A 155 -3.45 16.61 -3.26
C ARG A 155 -3.76 17.11 -4.68
N ARG A 156 -2.76 17.56 -5.44
CA ARG A 156 -2.98 18.02 -6.82
C ARG A 156 -3.42 16.88 -7.74
N VAL A 157 -2.86 15.68 -7.56
CA VAL A 157 -3.20 14.50 -8.38
C VAL A 157 -4.42 13.74 -7.87
N LEU A 158 -4.79 13.91 -6.59
CA LEU A 158 -5.96 13.31 -5.98
C LEU A 158 -6.84 14.39 -5.31
N PRO A 159 -7.49 15.27 -6.09
CA PRO A 159 -8.16 16.46 -5.56
C PRO A 159 -9.38 16.15 -4.67
N ALA A 160 -9.98 14.96 -4.82
CA ALA A 160 -11.11 14.51 -3.99
C ALA A 160 -10.67 13.86 -2.67
N ALA A 161 -9.36 13.61 -2.48
CA ALA A 161 -8.85 12.89 -1.32
C ALA A 161 -8.40 13.85 -0.21
N THR A 162 -8.74 13.53 1.03
CA THR A 162 -8.06 14.11 2.19
C THR A 162 -6.68 13.48 2.32
N VAL A 163 -5.63 14.27 2.11
CA VAL A 163 -4.24 13.81 2.25
C VAL A 163 -3.62 14.37 3.52
N GLN A 164 -3.05 13.51 4.36
CA GLN A 164 -2.40 13.88 5.61
C GLN A 164 -1.12 13.08 5.88
N CYS A 165 -0.24 13.66 6.68
CA CYS A 165 0.88 12.94 7.30
C CYS A 165 0.43 12.44 8.68
N ASP A 166 0.83 11.24 9.10
CA ASP A 166 0.49 10.72 10.43
C ASP A 166 1.33 11.34 11.57
N MET A 167 2.52 11.86 11.25
CA MET A 167 3.45 12.46 12.22
C MET A 167 3.31 13.98 12.34
N CYS A 168 2.82 14.67 11.31
CA CYS A 168 2.72 16.13 11.34
C CYS A 168 1.35 16.57 11.85
N VAL A 169 1.33 17.34 12.93
CA VAL A 169 0.11 17.96 13.45
C VAL A 169 -0.05 19.34 12.82
N TRP A 170 -0.69 19.41 11.65
CA TRP A 170 -1.04 20.69 11.04
C TRP A 170 -2.32 21.21 11.69
N LYS A 171 -2.30 22.40 12.27
CA LYS A 171 -3.56 23.11 12.54
C LYS A 171 -4.16 23.49 11.20
N VAL A 172 -5.31 22.93 10.87
CA VAL A 172 -6.11 23.38 9.71
C VAL A 172 -6.52 24.82 10.03
N LEU A 173 -5.98 25.78 9.27
CA LEU A 173 -6.45 27.17 9.25
C LEU A 173 -7.60 27.30 8.26
#